data_AF-A0A7W0U7F5-F1
#
_entry.id   AF-A0A7W0U7F5-F1
#
_cell.length_a   1.000
_cell.length_b   1.000
_cell.length_c   1.000
_cell.angle_alpha   90.00
_cell.angle_beta   90.00
_cell.angle_gamma   90.00
#
_symmetry.space_group_name_H-M   'P 1'
#
loop_
_entity.id
_entity.type
_entity.pdbx_description
1 polymer ?
#
loop_
_entity_poly.entity_id
_entity_poly.type
_entity_poly.pdbx_seq_one_letter_code
_entity_poly.pdbx_strand_id
1 'polypeptide(L)'
;MPTTGLRPLRRRGLERVGRRRSRDLLVRALGEHQDHLHRHSAGVAALARAVGRRLGLEPVELRGVIHAAELHDVGKLALPDEILDKQGPLDDEEWKLVRQHTVVGERIVAALPAVAGVGPLVRSCHERWDGRGYPDGLAGEEIPLASRIVFACDAFDAMTSARPYPATTQEVDGGARRARAVRRDPVRSPGRLGSRRGARLLGGSRAGGGSNGRGMMRGLADRPSAGLAGPGRRPASARPVDRVTIDLGSTTTELEEIMPAQPIPPGYESLIPSLSVDDAAHAIEFYTRAFGARERARMEGPDGMIAHAEIEINGSVMMLADPFPQSTCRPPKELGGTSVGVFMYVEDVDAVVQQAVDAGATVTMPVDDMFWGDRYGKIADPFGHEWEIATHTEDLTPEEIEERGREAMAGMG
;
A
#
# COMPACT_ATOMS: atom_id res chain seq x y z
N MET A 1 36.81 17.68 34.67
CA MET A 1 35.39 17.51 34.30
C MET A 1 35.05 18.52 33.20
N PRO A 2 34.90 18.07 31.94
CA PRO A 2 33.94 18.72 31.05
C PRO A 2 32.94 17.70 30.50
N THR A 3 31.71 18.19 30.37
CA THR A 3 30.46 17.51 30.01
C THR A 3 30.36 17.19 28.52
N THR A 4 30.02 15.95 28.19
CA THR A 4 29.71 15.49 26.84
C THR A 4 28.26 15.84 26.47
N GLY A 5 28.08 16.73 25.50
CA GLY A 5 26.78 17.03 24.89
C GLY A 5 26.47 16.06 23.76
N LEU A 6 25.41 15.24 23.93
CA LEU A 6 24.83 14.43 22.86
C LEU A 6 24.01 15.33 21.92
N ARG A 7 24.36 15.32 20.62
CA ARG A 7 23.53 15.90 19.54
C ARG A 7 22.42 14.91 19.15
N PRO A 8 21.16 15.34 18.97
CA PRO A 8 20.10 14.48 18.48
C PRO A 8 20.04 14.48 16.95
N LEU A 9 20.35 13.35 16.31
CA LEU A 9 19.99 13.07 14.92
C LEU A 9 19.46 11.64 14.85
N ARG A 10 18.15 11.49 14.57
CA ARG A 10 17.46 10.33 13.95
C ARG A 10 15.98 10.31 14.36
N ARG A 11 15.16 11.18 13.77
CA ARG A 11 13.67 11.03 13.79
C ARG A 11 13.06 10.87 12.40
N ARG A 12 13.66 11.48 11.36
CA ARG A 12 13.08 11.53 10.00
C ARG A 12 13.13 10.21 9.20
N GLY A 13 14.07 9.31 9.48
CA GLY A 13 14.20 8.02 8.77
C GLY A 13 13.23 6.93 9.25
N LEU A 14 13.05 6.84 10.58
CA LEU A 14 12.10 5.91 11.22
C LEU A 14 10.64 6.23 10.84
N GLU A 15 10.33 7.50 10.65
CA GLU A 15 9.01 7.94 10.17
C GLU A 15 8.73 7.54 8.72
N ARG A 16 9.70 7.23 7.85
CA ARG A 16 9.42 6.78 6.47
C ARG A 16 9.19 5.26 6.38
N VAL A 17 9.88 4.49 7.23
CA VAL A 17 9.76 3.03 7.32
C VAL A 17 8.45 2.61 8.00
N GLY A 18 8.03 3.36 9.04
CA GLY A 18 6.73 3.15 9.68
C GLY A 18 5.54 3.44 8.76
N ARG A 19 5.72 4.26 7.71
CA ARG A 19 4.64 4.65 6.80
C ARG A 19 4.20 3.52 5.86
N ARG A 20 5.15 2.83 5.20
CA ARG A 20 4.80 1.77 4.24
C ARG A 20 4.07 0.59 4.90
N ARG A 21 4.52 0.18 6.10
CA ARG A 21 3.93 -0.96 6.84
C ARG A 21 2.45 -0.79 7.15
N SER A 22 2.00 0.39 7.58
CA SER A 22 0.61 0.57 7.99
C SER A 22 -0.39 0.57 6.82
N ARG A 23 0.01 1.07 5.64
CA ARG A 23 -0.82 0.99 4.42
C ARG A 23 -0.97 -0.47 3.98
N ASP A 24 0.14 -1.19 3.92
CA ASP A 24 0.15 -2.57 3.43
C ASP A 24 -0.68 -3.50 4.33
N LEU A 25 -0.71 -3.23 5.65
CA LEU A 25 -1.60 -3.92 6.58
C LEU A 25 -3.09 -3.69 6.31
N LEU A 26 -3.48 -2.48 5.87
CA LEU A 26 -4.87 -2.19 5.53
C LEU A 26 -5.31 -2.83 4.22
N VAL A 27 -4.46 -2.81 3.20
CA VAL A 27 -4.72 -3.50 1.93
C VAL A 27 -4.83 -5.01 2.15
N ARG A 28 -4.03 -5.56 3.07
CA ARG A 28 -4.12 -6.96 3.50
C ARG A 28 -5.38 -7.27 4.29
N ALA A 29 -5.73 -6.44 5.29
CA ALA A 29 -6.97 -6.60 6.05
C ALA A 29 -8.19 -6.58 5.11
N LEU A 30 -8.18 -5.70 4.12
CA LEU A 30 -9.24 -5.62 3.10
C LEU A 30 -9.34 -6.91 2.28
N GLY A 31 -8.20 -7.55 1.99
CA GLY A 31 -8.14 -8.84 1.33
C GLY A 31 -8.58 -10.02 2.19
N GLU A 32 -8.33 -10.00 3.50
CA GLU A 32 -8.72 -11.06 4.43
C GLU A 32 -10.25 -11.14 4.61
N HIS A 33 -10.97 -10.02 4.51
CA HIS A 33 -12.43 -10.02 4.49
C HIS A 33 -13.01 -10.50 3.15
N GLN A 34 -12.30 -10.31 2.01
CA GLN A 34 -12.78 -10.66 0.67
C GLN A 34 -11.64 -10.93 -0.35
N ASP A 35 -11.36 -12.21 -0.66
CA ASP A 35 -10.31 -12.65 -1.61
C ASP A 35 -10.41 -12.01 -3.02
N HIS A 36 -11.61 -11.65 -3.44
CA HIS A 36 -11.87 -11.01 -4.73
C HIS A 36 -11.56 -9.51 -4.71
N LEU A 37 -11.65 -8.87 -3.55
CA LEU A 37 -11.46 -7.44 -3.36
C LEU A 37 -9.99 -7.04 -3.43
N HIS A 38 -9.08 -7.88 -2.91
CA HIS A 38 -7.63 -7.64 -3.01
C HIS A 38 -7.12 -7.68 -4.47
N ARG A 39 -7.54 -8.68 -5.27
CA ARG A 39 -7.19 -8.73 -6.70
C ARG A 39 -7.78 -7.56 -7.47
N HIS A 40 -9.01 -7.17 -7.13
CA HIS A 40 -9.68 -6.02 -7.70
C HIS A 40 -8.94 -4.71 -7.38
N SER A 41 -8.65 -4.42 -6.11
CA SER A 41 -7.91 -3.20 -5.73
C SER A 41 -6.51 -3.14 -6.38
N ALA A 42 -5.82 -4.28 -6.52
CA ALA A 42 -4.55 -4.34 -7.24
C ALA A 42 -4.70 -4.06 -8.75
N GLY A 43 -5.74 -4.61 -9.38
CA GLY A 43 -6.08 -4.35 -10.79
C GLY A 43 -6.42 -2.88 -11.04
N VAL A 44 -7.27 -2.30 -10.19
CA VAL A 44 -7.64 -0.87 -10.23
C VAL A 44 -6.42 0.02 -10.02
N ALA A 45 -5.51 -0.32 -9.10
CA ALA A 45 -4.28 0.44 -8.89
C ALA A 45 -3.32 0.38 -10.09
N ALA A 46 -3.23 -0.77 -10.77
CA ALA A 46 -2.44 -0.90 -12.00
C ALA A 46 -3.02 -0.05 -13.14
N LEU A 47 -4.34 -0.09 -13.34
CA LEU A 47 -5.04 0.75 -14.32
C LEU A 47 -4.88 2.25 -14.00
N ALA A 48 -5.10 2.64 -12.74
CA ALA A 48 -4.99 4.03 -12.30
C ALA A 48 -3.56 4.57 -12.46
N ARG A 49 -2.55 3.73 -12.23
CA ARG A 49 -1.15 4.06 -12.52
C ARG A 49 -0.92 4.32 -14.01
N ALA A 50 -1.42 3.45 -14.88
CA ALA A 50 -1.27 3.60 -16.32
C ALA A 50 -1.95 4.87 -16.83
N VAL A 51 -3.18 5.14 -16.35
CA VAL A 51 -3.92 6.37 -16.68
C VAL A 51 -3.20 7.61 -16.17
N GLY A 52 -2.76 7.61 -14.90
CA GLY A 52 -2.06 8.74 -14.30
C GLY A 52 -0.75 9.09 -15.04
N ARG A 53 0.03 8.07 -15.45
CA ARG A 53 1.22 8.27 -16.28
C ARG A 53 0.87 8.89 -17.63
N ARG A 54 -0.17 8.38 -18.30
CA ARG A 54 -0.60 8.90 -19.61
C ARG A 54 -1.13 10.33 -19.54
N LEU A 55 -1.64 10.76 -18.39
CA LEU A 55 -2.05 12.14 -18.13
C LEU A 55 -0.89 13.07 -17.77
N GLY A 56 0.33 12.55 -17.62
CA GLY A 56 1.51 13.33 -17.26
C GLY A 56 1.48 13.83 -15.80
N LEU A 57 0.90 13.06 -14.88
CA LEU A 57 0.90 13.42 -13.47
C LEU A 57 2.30 13.35 -12.87
N GLU A 58 2.66 14.35 -12.07
CA GLU A 58 3.94 14.39 -11.38
C GLU A 58 4.07 13.21 -10.40
N PRO A 59 5.29 12.77 -10.05
CA PRO A 59 5.50 11.59 -9.20
C PRO A 59 4.77 11.63 -7.85
N VAL A 60 4.59 12.82 -7.28
CA VAL A 60 3.84 13.00 -6.01
C VAL A 60 2.34 12.78 -6.21
N GLU A 61 1.78 13.32 -7.29
CA GLU A 61 0.35 13.22 -7.62
C GLU A 61 0.01 11.79 -8.03
N LEU A 62 0.87 11.17 -8.85
CA LEU A 62 0.74 9.78 -9.27
C LEU A 62 0.75 8.82 -8.07
N ARG A 63 1.61 9.05 -7.07
CA ARG A 63 1.58 8.29 -5.81
C ARG A 63 0.26 8.46 -5.06
N GLY A 64 -0.31 9.67 -5.05
CA GLY A 64 -1.63 9.92 -4.48
C GLY A 64 -2.73 9.11 -5.17
N VAL A 65 -2.70 9.06 -6.51
CA VAL A 65 -3.63 8.23 -7.32
C VAL A 65 -3.49 6.75 -6.99
N ILE A 66 -2.27 6.23 -6.97
CA ILE A 66 -2.00 4.81 -6.70
C ILE A 66 -2.49 4.43 -5.30
N HIS A 67 -2.13 5.22 -4.28
CA HIS A 67 -2.58 4.93 -2.91
C HIS A 67 -4.09 5.07 -2.73
N ALA A 68 -4.72 6.04 -3.41
CA ALA A 68 -6.18 6.16 -3.39
C ALA A 68 -6.84 4.93 -4.04
N ALA A 69 -6.28 4.42 -5.14
CA ALA A 69 -6.76 3.21 -5.80
C ALA A 69 -6.57 1.95 -4.93
N GLU A 70 -5.42 1.79 -4.28
CA GLU A 70 -5.15 0.65 -3.40
C GLU A 70 -6.09 0.61 -2.19
N LEU A 71 -6.54 1.77 -1.72
CA LEU A 71 -7.28 1.93 -0.47
C LEU A 71 -8.74 2.36 -0.65
N HIS A 72 -9.24 2.49 -1.89
CA HIS A 72 -10.56 3.10 -2.16
C HIS A 72 -11.69 2.37 -1.41
N ASP A 73 -11.54 1.06 -1.25
CA ASP A 73 -12.51 0.19 -0.60
C ASP A 73 -12.18 -0.16 0.85
N VAL A 74 -11.11 0.39 1.43
CA VAL A 74 -10.62 0.01 2.77
C VAL A 74 -11.66 0.15 3.89
N GLY A 75 -12.62 1.07 3.74
CA GLY A 75 -13.69 1.23 4.72
C GLY A 75 -14.74 0.12 4.71
N LYS A 76 -14.71 -0.79 3.72
CA LYS A 76 -15.58 -1.98 3.71
C LYS A 76 -15.27 -2.91 4.88
N LEU A 77 -14.08 -2.81 5.48
CA LEU A 77 -13.71 -3.46 6.75
C LEU A 77 -14.64 -3.17 7.93
N ALA A 78 -15.43 -2.09 7.85
CA ALA A 78 -16.39 -1.75 8.91
C ALA A 78 -17.83 -2.19 8.60
N LEU A 79 -18.05 -2.85 7.46
CA LEU A 79 -19.37 -3.39 7.11
C LEU A 79 -19.56 -4.78 7.72
N PRO A 80 -20.77 -5.12 8.22
CA PRO A 80 -21.09 -6.48 8.63
C PRO A 80 -20.97 -7.49 7.49
N ASP A 81 -20.54 -8.72 7.79
CA ASP A 81 -20.39 -9.81 6.82
C ASP A 81 -21.71 -10.12 6.11
N GLU A 82 -22.85 -10.00 6.82
CA GLU A 82 -24.17 -10.26 6.25
C GLU A 82 -24.53 -9.28 5.10
N ILE A 83 -23.96 -8.07 5.11
CA ILE A 83 -24.12 -7.07 4.05
C ILE A 83 -23.10 -7.33 2.93
N LEU A 84 -21.86 -7.67 3.29
CA LEU A 84 -20.76 -7.90 2.34
C LEU A 84 -20.95 -9.16 1.49
N ASP A 85 -21.45 -10.25 2.08
CA ASP A 85 -21.56 -11.57 1.42
C ASP A 85 -22.94 -11.87 0.85
N LYS A 86 -23.86 -10.91 0.92
CA LYS A 86 -25.25 -11.07 0.50
C LYS A 86 -25.34 -11.47 -0.99
N GLN A 87 -25.89 -12.65 -1.25
CA GLN A 87 -26.09 -13.20 -2.61
C GLN A 87 -27.34 -12.65 -3.33
N GLY A 88 -27.77 -11.41 -3.01
CA GLY A 88 -29.00 -10.81 -3.52
C GLY A 88 -28.96 -9.28 -3.46
N PRO A 89 -30.02 -8.59 -3.96
CA PRO A 89 -30.04 -7.13 -3.95
C PRO A 89 -30.03 -6.58 -2.52
N LEU A 90 -29.26 -5.52 -2.32
CA LEU A 90 -29.28 -4.73 -1.10
C LEU A 90 -30.50 -3.82 -1.08
N ASP A 91 -31.13 -3.67 0.08
CA ASP A 91 -32.19 -2.69 0.31
C ASP A 91 -31.62 -1.28 0.53
N ASP A 92 -32.51 -0.29 0.69
CA ASP A 92 -32.10 1.11 0.82
C ASP A 92 -31.30 1.40 2.10
N GLU A 93 -31.55 0.67 3.21
CA GLU A 93 -30.81 0.86 4.47
C GLU A 93 -29.44 0.19 4.41
N GLU A 94 -29.36 -1.00 3.81
CA GLU A 94 -28.10 -1.68 3.52
C GLU A 94 -27.23 -0.85 2.57
N TRP A 95 -27.81 -0.25 1.53
CA TRP A 95 -27.09 0.67 0.64
C TRP A 95 -26.57 1.91 1.36
N LYS A 96 -27.31 2.45 2.34
CA LYS A 96 -26.82 3.57 3.16
C LYS A 96 -25.59 3.16 3.95
N LEU A 97 -25.57 1.94 4.50
CA LEU A 97 -24.41 1.40 5.21
C LEU A 97 -23.22 1.22 4.26
N VAL A 98 -23.42 0.56 3.11
CA VAL A 98 -22.35 0.36 2.12
C VAL A 98 -21.72 1.68 1.69
N ARG A 99 -22.52 2.73 1.44
CA ARG A 99 -21.99 4.05 1.05
C ARG A 99 -21.11 4.71 2.11
N GLN A 100 -21.21 4.32 3.38
CA GLN A 100 -20.36 4.86 4.44
C GLN A 100 -18.91 4.38 4.36
N HIS A 101 -18.61 3.33 3.58
CA HIS A 101 -17.25 2.82 3.45
C HIS A 101 -16.26 3.89 2.97
N THR A 102 -16.69 4.90 2.20
CA THR A 102 -15.81 6.01 1.79
C THR A 102 -15.43 6.92 2.96
N VAL A 103 -16.40 7.26 3.82
CA VAL A 103 -16.20 8.08 5.01
C VAL A 103 -15.38 7.34 6.06
N VAL A 104 -15.65 6.05 6.24
CA VAL A 104 -14.89 5.19 7.15
C VAL A 104 -13.47 4.98 6.61
N GLY A 105 -13.33 4.75 5.31
CA GLY A 105 -12.04 4.61 4.64
C GLY A 105 -11.16 5.83 4.82
N GLU A 106 -11.70 7.04 4.64
CA GLU A 106 -11.00 8.30 4.96
C GLU A 106 -10.49 8.32 6.41
N ARG A 107 -11.33 7.97 7.38
CA ARG A 107 -10.95 7.97 8.81
C ARG A 107 -9.85 6.97 9.11
N ILE A 108 -9.95 5.77 8.57
CA ILE A 108 -8.94 4.70 8.70
C ILE A 108 -7.61 5.18 8.12
N VAL A 109 -7.64 5.76 6.91
CA VAL A 109 -6.45 6.26 6.21
C VAL A 109 -5.84 7.47 6.92
N ALA A 110 -6.66 8.37 7.46
CA ALA A 110 -6.23 9.55 8.21
C ALA A 110 -5.50 9.19 9.52
N ALA A 111 -5.84 8.04 10.13
CA ALA A 111 -5.15 7.54 11.33
C ALA A 111 -3.71 7.07 11.04
N LEU A 112 -3.33 6.94 9.76
CA LEU A 112 -2.00 6.46 9.36
C LEU A 112 -1.11 7.61 8.86
N PRO A 113 0.01 7.93 9.54
CA PRO A 113 0.95 8.98 9.11
C PRO A 113 1.52 8.82 7.69
N ALA A 114 1.37 7.63 7.11
CA ALA A 114 1.82 7.22 5.79
C ALA A 114 1.03 7.78 4.63
N VAL A 115 -0.27 7.74 4.83
CA VAL A 115 -1.27 7.91 3.79
C VAL A 115 -2.34 8.87 4.24
N ALA A 116 -2.17 9.54 5.39
CA ALA A 116 -3.15 10.51 5.91
C ALA A 116 -3.57 11.57 4.89
N GLY A 117 -2.66 12.00 4.01
CA GLY A 117 -2.97 12.96 2.93
C GLY A 117 -3.84 12.39 1.79
N VAL A 118 -4.06 11.08 1.76
CA VAL A 118 -4.84 10.34 0.73
C VAL A 118 -6.29 10.14 1.18
N GLY A 119 -6.60 10.29 2.47
CA GLY A 119 -7.95 10.09 3.03
C GLY A 119 -9.05 10.84 2.27
N PRO A 120 -8.89 12.14 1.97
CA PRO A 120 -9.87 12.89 1.17
C PRO A 120 -10.04 12.34 -0.25
N LEU A 121 -8.99 11.75 -0.84
CA LEU A 121 -9.08 11.15 -2.17
C LEU A 121 -9.93 9.87 -2.14
N VAL A 122 -9.69 9.01 -1.13
CA VAL A 122 -10.47 7.78 -0.88
C VAL A 122 -11.94 8.11 -0.65
N ARG A 123 -12.23 9.12 0.15
CA ARG A 123 -13.60 9.61 0.41
C ARG A 123 -14.35 9.88 -0.89
N SER A 124 -13.71 10.55 -1.85
CA SER A 124 -14.34 11.00 -3.08
C SER A 124 -14.27 10.00 -4.24
N CYS A 125 -13.74 8.79 -4.05
CA CYS A 125 -13.59 7.79 -5.12
C CYS A 125 -14.92 7.31 -5.74
N HIS A 126 -16.05 7.49 -5.05
CA HIS A 126 -17.40 7.20 -5.57
C HIS A 126 -18.22 8.46 -5.92
N GLU A 127 -17.58 9.62 -5.95
CA GLU A 127 -18.19 10.83 -6.49
C GLU A 127 -18.33 10.73 -8.01
N ARG A 128 -19.39 11.35 -8.53
CA ARG A 128 -19.72 11.30 -9.94
C ARG A 128 -19.68 12.70 -10.52
N TRP A 129 -19.13 12.83 -11.73
CA TRP A 129 -19.04 14.11 -12.44
C TRP A 129 -20.36 14.90 -12.49
N ASP A 130 -21.49 14.18 -12.50
CA ASP A 130 -22.84 14.75 -12.54
C ASP A 130 -23.44 15.14 -11.17
N GLY A 131 -22.66 15.05 -10.08
CA GLY A 131 -23.10 15.36 -8.72
C GLY A 131 -24.02 14.32 -8.08
N ARG A 132 -24.23 13.17 -8.73
CA ARG A 132 -25.10 12.09 -8.21
C ARG A 132 -24.33 11.00 -7.47
N GLY A 133 -23.06 11.27 -7.19
CA GLY A 133 -22.18 10.38 -6.42
C GLY A 133 -22.41 10.49 -4.93
N TYR A 134 -21.50 9.92 -4.16
CA TYR A 134 -21.49 9.97 -2.70
C TYR A 134 -20.04 9.99 -2.20
N PRO A 135 -19.77 10.43 -0.96
CA PRO A 135 -20.72 10.78 0.11
C PRO A 135 -21.22 12.24 0.11
N ASP A 136 -20.55 13.15 -0.59
CA ASP A 136 -20.75 14.60 -0.45
C ASP A 136 -21.52 15.22 -1.63
N GLY A 137 -21.64 14.49 -2.76
CA GLY A 137 -22.34 14.96 -3.95
C GLY A 137 -21.54 16.00 -4.74
N LEU A 138 -20.21 15.91 -4.69
CA LEU A 138 -19.31 16.78 -5.45
C LEU A 138 -19.53 16.62 -6.96
N ALA A 139 -19.42 17.72 -7.71
CA ALA A 139 -19.64 17.72 -9.15
C ALA A 139 -18.43 18.29 -9.92
N GLY A 140 -18.22 17.79 -11.14
CA GLY A 140 -17.17 18.30 -12.02
C GLY A 140 -15.77 18.30 -11.39
N GLU A 141 -15.13 19.47 -11.42
CA GLU A 141 -13.77 19.68 -10.91
C GLU A 141 -13.68 19.82 -9.39
N GLU A 142 -14.82 19.89 -8.68
CA GLU A 142 -14.83 19.79 -7.22
C GLU A 142 -14.37 18.41 -6.75
N ILE A 143 -14.49 17.40 -7.62
CA ILE A 143 -13.96 16.07 -7.39
C ILE A 143 -12.45 16.06 -7.67
N PRO A 144 -11.61 15.65 -6.70
CA PRO A 144 -10.18 15.52 -6.93
C PRO A 144 -9.87 14.71 -8.17
N LEU A 145 -8.89 15.16 -8.97
CA LEU A 145 -8.51 14.46 -10.21
C LEU A 145 -8.15 13.00 -9.94
N ALA A 146 -7.44 12.73 -8.85
CA ALA A 146 -7.11 11.37 -8.45
C ALA A 146 -8.35 10.49 -8.23
N SER A 147 -9.36 11.00 -7.53
CA SER A 147 -10.61 10.27 -7.28
C SER A 147 -11.39 10.01 -8.58
N ARG A 148 -11.37 10.95 -9.54
CA ARG A 148 -11.98 10.75 -10.87
C ARG A 148 -11.27 9.65 -11.67
N ILE A 149 -9.94 9.60 -11.62
CA ILE A 149 -9.16 8.53 -12.25
C ILE A 149 -9.52 7.18 -11.64
N VAL A 150 -9.56 7.10 -10.30
CA VAL A 150 -9.90 5.85 -9.59
C VAL A 150 -11.31 5.40 -9.94
N PHE A 151 -12.31 6.30 -9.92
CA PHE A 151 -13.69 5.99 -10.31
C PHE A 151 -13.78 5.37 -11.70
N ALA A 152 -13.06 5.92 -12.69
CA ALA A 152 -13.06 5.41 -14.05
C ALA A 152 -12.39 4.02 -14.15
N CYS A 153 -11.30 3.80 -13.41
CA CYS A 153 -10.57 2.53 -13.41
C CYS A 153 -11.35 1.43 -12.70
N ASP A 154 -11.95 1.73 -11.55
CA ASP A 154 -12.83 0.82 -10.81
C ASP A 154 -14.01 0.36 -11.67
N ALA A 155 -14.72 1.31 -12.30
CA ALA A 155 -15.82 0.97 -13.20
C ALA A 155 -15.38 0.09 -14.39
N PHE A 156 -14.20 0.33 -14.95
CA PHE A 156 -13.66 -0.47 -16.05
C PHE A 156 -13.29 -1.89 -15.61
N ASP A 157 -12.59 -2.04 -14.48
CA ASP A 157 -12.24 -3.34 -13.91
C ASP A 157 -13.50 -4.14 -13.60
N ALA A 158 -14.48 -3.51 -12.94
CA ALA A 158 -15.76 -4.11 -12.60
C ALA A 158 -16.58 -4.62 -13.81
N MET A 159 -16.39 -4.01 -15.00
CA MET A 159 -17.03 -4.41 -16.26
C MET A 159 -16.27 -5.49 -17.04
N THR A 160 -14.96 -5.64 -16.80
CA THR A 160 -14.07 -6.50 -17.62
C THR A 160 -13.58 -7.75 -16.87
N SER A 161 -13.63 -7.73 -15.54
CA SER A 161 -13.33 -8.88 -14.69
C SER A 161 -14.44 -9.95 -14.77
N ALA A 162 -14.05 -11.21 -14.87
CA ALA A 162 -14.98 -12.35 -14.91
C ALA A 162 -15.71 -12.47 -13.56
N ARG A 163 -16.96 -11.99 -13.49
CA ARG A 163 -17.80 -12.14 -12.30
C ARG A 163 -18.39 -13.56 -12.24
N PRO A 164 -18.37 -14.23 -11.06
CA PRO A 164 -19.16 -15.43 -10.85
C PRO A 164 -20.63 -15.02 -10.64
N TYR A 165 -21.41 -14.93 -11.72
CA TYR A 165 -22.87 -15.01 -11.63
C TYR A 165 -23.33 -16.43 -11.93
N PRO A 166 -24.41 -16.95 -11.30
CA PRO A 166 -24.94 -18.26 -11.61
C PRO A 166 -25.32 -18.34 -13.09
N ALA A 167 -24.87 -19.40 -13.77
CA ALA A 167 -25.17 -19.63 -15.17
C ALA A 167 -26.68 -19.80 -15.36
N THR A 168 -27.36 -18.75 -15.82
CA THR A 168 -28.63 -18.90 -16.53
C THR A 168 -28.34 -18.81 -18.02
N THR A 169 -28.40 -19.99 -18.65
CA THR A 169 -28.44 -20.18 -20.09
C THR A 169 -29.54 -19.33 -20.71
N GLN A 170 -29.16 -18.40 -21.58
CA GLN A 170 -29.84 -18.14 -22.85
C GLN A 170 -28.91 -17.36 -23.77
N GLU A 171 -28.52 -18.01 -24.86
CA GLU A 171 -27.93 -17.37 -26.03
C GLU A 171 -28.86 -16.27 -26.53
N VAL A 172 -28.38 -15.03 -26.56
CA VAL A 172 -28.83 -14.05 -27.55
C VAL A 172 -27.62 -13.25 -28.02
N ASP A 173 -27.24 -13.57 -29.24
CA ASP A 173 -26.41 -12.79 -30.14
C ASP A 173 -26.79 -11.29 -30.12
N GLY A 174 -25.81 -10.38 -29.95
CA GLY A 174 -26.05 -8.93 -30.06
C GLY A 174 -25.67 -8.04 -28.86
N GLY A 175 -24.47 -8.18 -28.29
CA GLY A 175 -23.97 -7.29 -27.21
C GLY A 175 -22.96 -6.21 -27.63
N ALA A 176 -22.42 -6.25 -28.86
CA ALA A 176 -21.33 -5.36 -29.30
C ALA A 176 -21.76 -3.93 -29.74
N ARG A 177 -23.01 -3.52 -29.48
CA ARG A 177 -23.55 -2.21 -29.88
C ARG A 177 -24.37 -1.52 -28.79
N ARG A 178 -23.87 -1.43 -27.56
CA ARG A 178 -24.40 -0.46 -26.55
C ARG A 178 -23.34 0.30 -25.76
N ALA A 179 -22.07 0.26 -26.15
CA ALA A 179 -21.00 1.09 -25.59
C ALA A 179 -20.93 2.50 -26.24
N ARG A 180 -22.09 3.17 -26.39
CA ARG A 180 -22.15 4.50 -27.03
C ARG A 180 -23.11 5.45 -26.31
N ALA A 181 -23.07 5.51 -24.99
CA ALA A 181 -23.68 6.60 -24.21
C ALA A 181 -23.23 6.61 -22.75
N VAL A 182 -21.93 6.74 -22.47
CA VAL A 182 -21.48 7.34 -21.21
C VAL A 182 -20.51 8.45 -21.58
N ARG A 183 -20.78 9.64 -21.05
CA ARG A 183 -20.24 10.92 -21.50
C ARG A 183 -18.72 10.93 -21.47
N ARG A 184 -18.12 11.44 -22.55
CA ARG A 184 -16.70 11.75 -22.66
C ARG A 184 -16.33 12.80 -21.62
N ASP A 185 -15.36 12.47 -20.78
CA ASP A 185 -14.61 13.41 -19.95
C ASP A 185 -13.56 14.09 -20.87
N PRO A 186 -13.58 15.42 -21.07
CA PRO A 186 -12.54 16.09 -21.83
C PRO A 186 -11.39 16.45 -20.90
N VAL A 187 -10.43 15.55 -20.71
CA VAL A 187 -9.17 15.93 -20.07
C VAL A 187 -8.40 16.84 -21.01
N ARG A 188 -8.39 18.15 -20.73
CA ARG A 188 -7.66 19.17 -21.48
C ARG A 188 -6.44 19.60 -20.67
N SER A 189 -5.25 19.45 -21.25
CA SER A 189 -3.98 19.91 -20.68
C SER A 189 -3.96 21.44 -20.55
N PRO A 190 -3.47 22.02 -19.43
CA PRO A 190 -3.29 23.47 -19.35
C PRO A 190 -2.01 23.87 -20.10
N GLY A 191 -2.20 24.57 -21.22
CA GLY A 191 -1.12 25.18 -22.00
C GLY A 191 -0.45 26.34 -21.27
N ARG A 192 0.86 26.47 -21.48
CA ARG A 192 1.70 27.61 -21.10
C ARG A 192 1.06 28.94 -21.54
N LEU A 193 0.87 29.87 -20.60
CA LEU A 193 0.73 31.30 -20.86
C LEU A 193 1.58 32.08 -19.86
N GLY A 194 2.36 33.02 -20.40
CA GLY A 194 3.53 33.60 -19.75
C GLY A 194 3.29 34.74 -18.76
N SER A 195 4.39 35.08 -18.08
CA SER A 195 4.81 36.39 -17.60
C SER A 195 3.76 37.51 -17.56
N ARG A 196 3.43 37.99 -16.35
CA ARG A 196 3.53 39.42 -15.97
C ARG A 196 3.30 39.68 -14.47
N ARG A 197 4.27 40.37 -13.88
CA ARG A 197 4.33 41.27 -12.71
C ARG A 197 3.05 41.49 -11.87
N GLY A 198 3.18 41.18 -10.57
CA GLY A 198 3.19 42.14 -9.43
C GLY A 198 1.89 42.84 -9.00
N ALA A 199 1.47 42.60 -7.74
CA ALA A 199 1.07 43.65 -6.79
C ALA A 199 0.86 43.06 -5.38
N ARG A 200 1.38 43.77 -4.38
CA ARG A 200 1.09 43.63 -2.94
C ARG A 200 -0.40 43.76 -2.64
N LEU A 201 -0.85 43.26 -1.49
CA LEU A 201 -1.54 44.09 -0.49
C LEU A 201 -1.49 43.46 0.91
N LEU A 202 -1.13 44.31 1.88
CA LEU A 202 -1.15 44.13 3.32
C LEU A 202 -2.47 44.69 3.88
N GLY A 203 -2.86 44.24 5.08
CA GLY A 203 -3.80 44.89 6.00
C GLY A 203 -5.13 44.12 6.13
N GLY A 204 -5.66 43.79 7.31
CA GLY A 204 -5.41 44.26 8.66
C GLY A 204 -6.62 44.99 9.23
N SER A 205 -7.24 44.37 10.25
CA SER A 205 -7.95 45.01 11.39
C SER A 205 -9.48 45.27 11.37
N ARG A 206 -10.14 44.57 12.31
CA ARG A 206 -10.96 45.05 13.45
C ARG A 206 -12.41 45.58 13.30
N ALA A 207 -13.29 44.89 14.05
CA ALA A 207 -14.00 45.33 15.29
C ALA A 207 -15.48 45.77 15.28
N GLY A 208 -16.16 45.36 16.38
CA GLY A 208 -17.37 45.94 17.00
C GLY A 208 -18.66 45.24 16.57
N GLY A 209 -19.51 44.64 17.40
CA GLY A 209 -19.98 44.89 18.78
C GLY A 209 -21.53 44.78 18.72
N GLY A 210 -22.34 44.36 19.69
CA GLY A 210 -22.22 43.90 21.07
C GLY A 210 -23.63 43.94 21.70
N SER A 211 -23.89 43.05 22.68
CA SER A 211 -24.90 43.18 23.77
C SER A 211 -26.40 43.08 23.39
N ASN A 212 -27.35 42.66 24.25
CA ASN A 212 -27.41 42.49 25.70
C ASN A 212 -28.69 41.71 26.10
N GLY A 213 -28.73 41.10 27.29
CA GLY A 213 -29.99 40.64 27.90
C GLY A 213 -29.91 39.65 29.07
N ARG A 214 -29.58 40.15 30.27
CA ARG A 214 -29.72 39.51 31.61
C ARG A 214 -31.22 39.31 31.96
N GLY A 215 -31.69 38.50 32.93
CA GLY A 215 -31.12 37.69 34.01
C GLY A 215 -32.19 37.31 35.08
N MET A 216 -31.77 36.59 36.14
CA MET A 216 -32.37 36.42 37.50
C MET A 216 -33.53 35.40 37.69
N MET A 217 -33.74 34.68 38.82
CA MET A 217 -33.01 34.23 40.04
C MET A 217 -34.03 33.44 40.93
N ARG A 218 -33.59 32.35 41.61
CA ARG A 218 -34.10 31.72 42.89
C ARG A 218 -35.59 31.27 42.98
N GLY A 219 -36.04 30.28 43.76
CA GLY A 219 -35.51 29.41 44.84
C GLY A 219 -36.64 29.12 45.88
N LEU A 220 -36.56 27.99 46.61
CA LEU A 220 -37.41 27.49 47.75
C LEU A 220 -38.76 26.81 47.41
N ALA A 221 -39.38 25.93 48.20
CA ALA A 221 -39.06 24.86 49.18
C ALA A 221 -40.41 24.37 49.79
N ASP A 222 -40.45 23.13 50.30
CA ASP A 222 -41.38 22.55 51.31
C ASP A 222 -42.81 22.00 50.99
N ARG A 223 -42.92 20.64 50.99
CA ARG A 223 -43.65 19.71 51.94
C ARG A 223 -45.20 19.78 52.13
N PRO A 224 -45.87 18.80 52.81
CA PRO A 224 -45.96 17.32 52.66
C PRO A 224 -47.40 16.74 52.97
N SER A 225 -47.59 15.39 53.02
CA SER A 225 -48.50 14.56 53.91
C SER A 225 -49.04 13.28 53.17
N ALA A 226 -48.74 12.03 53.59
CA ALA A 226 -49.27 11.15 54.69
C ALA A 226 -50.67 10.55 54.37
N GLY A 227 -51.08 9.28 54.56
CA GLY A 227 -50.59 7.98 55.09
C GLY A 227 -51.67 6.90 54.74
N LEU A 228 -51.45 5.56 54.73
CA LEU A 228 -51.65 4.62 55.87
C LEU A 228 -51.48 3.13 55.39
N ALA A 229 -50.55 2.39 56.03
CA ALA A 229 -50.61 1.01 56.63
C ALA A 229 -51.73 0.02 56.22
N GLY A 230 -51.61 -1.32 56.05
CA GLY A 230 -50.70 -2.47 56.35
C GLY A 230 -51.60 -3.76 56.41
N PRO A 231 -51.19 -5.03 56.71
CA PRO A 231 -49.86 -5.62 56.99
C PRO A 231 -49.56 -7.04 56.39
N GLY A 232 -48.32 -7.53 56.63
CA GLY A 232 -47.89 -8.96 56.67
C GLY A 232 -46.65 -9.24 55.80
N ARG A 233 -45.49 -9.78 56.21
CA ARG A 233 -44.96 -10.46 57.42
C ARG A 233 -43.42 -10.26 57.45
N ARG A 234 -42.77 -10.38 58.63
CA ARG A 234 -41.30 -10.43 58.88
C ARG A 234 -40.80 -11.89 58.95
N PRO A 235 -39.49 -12.23 58.72
CA PRO A 235 -38.39 -12.06 59.73
C PRO A 235 -36.98 -11.72 59.13
N ALA A 236 -36.19 -10.87 59.79
CA ALA A 236 -35.00 -11.15 60.64
C ALA A 236 -33.63 -11.04 59.91
N SER A 237 -32.72 -10.28 60.53
CA SER A 237 -31.42 -9.81 60.03
C SER A 237 -30.31 -10.88 60.06
N ALA A 238 -29.51 -10.97 58.99
CA ALA A 238 -28.22 -11.66 58.96
C ALA A 238 -27.05 -10.65 59.01
N ARG A 239 -26.00 -11.00 59.77
CA ARG A 239 -24.76 -10.22 59.99
C ARG A 239 -23.85 -10.23 58.75
N PRO A 240 -22.94 -9.24 58.58
CA PRO A 240 -21.97 -9.26 57.48
C PRO A 240 -20.92 -10.35 57.71
N VAL A 241 -20.57 -11.08 56.65
CA VAL A 241 -19.53 -12.12 56.64
C VAL A 241 -18.27 -11.50 56.05
N ASP A 242 -17.13 -11.66 56.71
CA ASP A 242 -15.84 -11.15 56.25
C ASP A 242 -15.44 -11.79 54.90
N ARG A 243 -14.98 -10.95 53.97
CA ARG A 243 -14.44 -11.37 52.67
C ARG A 243 -13.12 -12.12 52.90
N VAL A 244 -13.12 -13.42 52.61
CA VAL A 244 -11.88 -14.17 52.36
C VAL A 244 -11.45 -13.88 50.92
N THR A 245 -10.32 -13.21 50.75
CA THR A 245 -9.68 -13.03 49.45
C THR A 245 -8.85 -14.28 49.15
N ILE A 246 -9.20 -15.03 48.12
CA ILE A 246 -8.36 -16.09 47.56
C ILE A 246 -7.53 -15.45 46.45
N ASP A 247 -6.22 -15.41 46.64
CA ASP A 247 -5.24 -15.01 45.62
C ASP A 247 -5.06 -16.18 44.65
N LEU A 248 -5.77 -16.11 43.52
CA LEU A 248 -5.49 -16.97 42.37
C LEU A 248 -4.43 -16.26 41.54
N GLY A 249 -3.17 -16.52 41.87
CA GLY A 249 -2.02 -16.04 41.09
C GLY A 249 -2.27 -16.25 39.61
N SER A 250 -2.24 -15.16 38.85
CA SER A 250 -2.47 -15.16 37.40
C SER A 250 -1.27 -15.76 36.68
N THR A 251 -1.16 -17.08 36.67
CA THR A 251 -0.47 -17.78 35.57
C THR A 251 -1.49 -17.98 34.47
N THR A 252 -1.75 -16.93 33.71
CA THR A 252 -2.31 -17.10 32.36
C THR A 252 -1.17 -17.69 31.54
N THR A 253 -1.14 -19.01 31.44
CA THR A 253 -0.42 -19.67 30.36
C THR A 253 -1.08 -19.18 29.08
N GLU A 254 -0.40 -18.31 28.35
CA GLU A 254 -0.80 -17.90 27.00
C GLU A 254 -0.82 -19.19 26.15
N LEU A 255 -2.02 -19.74 25.95
CA LEU A 255 -2.25 -20.65 24.85
C LEU A 255 -2.11 -19.78 23.61
N GLU A 256 -0.97 -19.88 22.92
CA GLU A 256 -0.78 -19.31 21.59
C GLU A 256 -1.95 -19.79 20.73
N GLU A 257 -2.91 -18.89 20.47
CA GLU A 257 -3.96 -19.10 19.49
C GLU A 257 -3.26 -19.44 18.17
N ILE A 258 -3.47 -20.66 17.68
CA ILE A 258 -2.94 -21.11 16.40
C ILE A 258 -3.65 -20.28 15.33
N MET A 259 -3.05 -19.15 14.98
CA MET A 259 -3.50 -18.29 13.89
C MET A 259 -3.55 -19.12 12.60
N PRO A 260 -4.59 -18.99 11.78
CA PRO A 260 -4.62 -19.67 10.49
C PRO A 260 -3.39 -19.28 9.67
N ALA A 261 -2.76 -20.25 9.01
CA ALA A 261 -1.57 -20.01 8.20
C ALA A 261 -1.87 -18.97 7.11
N GLN A 262 -1.14 -17.85 7.10
CA GLN A 262 -1.22 -16.89 6.00
C GLN A 262 -0.58 -17.50 4.74
N PRO A 263 -1.31 -17.60 3.60
CA PRO A 263 -0.79 -18.25 2.40
C PRO A 263 0.49 -17.60 1.84
N ILE A 264 0.63 -16.28 2.01
CA ILE A 264 1.88 -15.56 1.74
C ILE A 264 2.37 -14.98 3.07
N PRO A 265 3.48 -15.51 3.63
CA PRO A 265 3.96 -15.06 4.93
C PRO A 265 4.30 -13.56 4.97
N PRO A 266 4.12 -12.87 6.11
CA PRO A 266 4.51 -11.48 6.27
C PRO A 266 5.98 -11.22 5.91
N GLY A 267 6.23 -10.15 5.15
CA GLY A 267 7.59 -9.78 4.73
C GLY A 267 8.12 -10.52 3.51
N TYR A 268 7.30 -11.33 2.84
CA TYR A 268 7.61 -11.91 1.53
C TYR A 268 6.76 -11.27 0.43
N GLU A 269 7.37 -11.17 -0.76
CA GLU A 269 6.66 -10.93 -2.01
C GLU A 269 6.07 -12.25 -2.54
N SER A 270 5.09 -12.18 -3.45
CA SER A 270 4.46 -13.39 -4.01
C SER A 270 5.39 -14.17 -4.95
N LEU A 271 6.43 -13.54 -5.46
CA LEU A 271 7.45 -14.14 -6.31
C LEU A 271 8.82 -13.81 -5.72
N ILE A 272 9.61 -14.85 -5.43
CA ILE A 272 10.91 -14.72 -4.77
C ILE A 272 11.91 -15.51 -5.61
N PRO A 273 12.96 -14.86 -6.13
CA PRO A 273 14.03 -15.59 -6.79
C PRO A 273 14.75 -16.48 -5.77
N SER A 274 15.07 -17.70 -6.19
CA SER A 274 15.89 -18.64 -5.42
C SER A 274 17.11 -18.99 -6.25
N LEU A 275 18.30 -18.69 -5.72
CA LEU A 275 19.57 -18.96 -6.38
C LEU A 275 20.22 -20.20 -5.77
N SER A 276 20.69 -21.10 -6.62
CA SER A 276 21.68 -22.09 -6.21
C SER A 276 23.07 -21.47 -6.39
N VAL A 277 23.88 -21.50 -5.34
CA VAL A 277 25.18 -20.82 -5.31
C VAL A 277 26.23 -21.77 -4.76
N ASP A 278 27.38 -21.85 -5.42
CA ASP A 278 28.53 -22.57 -4.87
C ASP A 278 29.05 -21.79 -3.67
N ASP A 279 28.91 -22.31 -2.45
CA ASP A 279 29.29 -21.64 -1.21
C ASP A 279 28.40 -20.43 -0.88
N ALA A 280 27.16 -20.74 -0.50
CA ALA A 280 26.16 -19.72 -0.18
C ALA A 280 26.57 -18.83 1.02
N ALA A 281 27.45 -19.30 1.91
CA ALA A 281 27.96 -18.50 3.02
C ALA A 281 28.81 -17.33 2.51
N HIS A 282 29.78 -17.61 1.64
CA HIS A 282 30.57 -16.56 1.00
C HIS A 282 29.73 -15.66 0.09
N ALA A 283 28.67 -16.21 -0.53
CA ALA A 283 27.75 -15.43 -1.34
C ALA A 283 27.01 -14.37 -0.52
N ILE A 284 26.51 -14.73 0.67
CA ILE A 284 25.88 -13.77 1.58
C ILE A 284 26.86 -12.64 1.95
N GLU A 285 28.12 -12.96 2.28
CA GLU A 285 29.14 -11.95 2.57
C GLU A 285 29.44 -11.03 1.38
N PHE A 286 29.50 -11.60 0.18
CA PHE A 286 29.63 -10.83 -1.05
C PHE A 286 28.44 -9.88 -1.22
N TYR A 287 27.20 -10.37 -1.15
CA TYR A 287 26.01 -9.53 -1.32
C TYR A 287 25.87 -8.46 -0.23
N THR A 288 26.30 -8.74 1.00
CA THR A 288 26.37 -7.73 2.07
C THR A 288 27.35 -6.61 1.71
N ARG A 289 28.53 -6.94 1.18
CA ARG A 289 29.53 -5.93 0.79
C ARG A 289 29.18 -5.22 -0.51
N ALA A 290 28.66 -5.92 -1.51
CA ALA A 290 28.35 -5.39 -2.83
C ALA A 290 27.08 -4.53 -2.83
N PHE A 291 26.02 -5.00 -2.16
CA PHE A 291 24.67 -4.43 -2.28
C PHE A 291 24.05 -4.02 -0.94
N GLY A 292 24.80 -4.12 0.16
CA GLY A 292 24.26 -3.85 1.49
C GLY A 292 23.23 -4.88 1.94
N ALA A 293 23.29 -6.11 1.41
CA ALA A 293 22.35 -7.17 1.73
C ALA A 293 22.33 -7.48 3.24
N ARG A 294 21.12 -7.72 3.77
CA ARG A 294 20.90 -8.13 5.16
C ARG A 294 20.39 -9.55 5.23
N GLU A 295 21.10 -10.41 5.94
CA GLU A 295 20.63 -11.77 6.23
C GLU A 295 19.38 -11.72 7.14
N ARG A 296 18.32 -12.44 6.71
CA ARG A 296 17.04 -12.55 7.43
C ARG A 296 16.94 -13.87 8.19
N ALA A 297 17.33 -14.95 7.52
CA ALA A 297 17.24 -16.31 8.03
C ALA A 297 18.31 -17.18 7.40
N ARG A 298 18.77 -18.20 8.14
CA ARG A 298 19.70 -19.22 7.68
C ARG A 298 19.33 -20.55 8.32
N MET A 299 19.36 -21.58 7.50
CA MET A 299 19.23 -22.97 7.87
C MET A 299 20.48 -23.72 7.39
N GLU A 300 21.24 -24.20 8.36
CA GLU A 300 22.44 -25.00 8.10
C GLU A 300 22.04 -26.45 7.82
N GLY A 301 22.69 -27.04 6.83
CA GLY A 301 22.64 -28.46 6.51
C GLY A 301 23.87 -29.19 7.06
N PRO A 302 24.03 -30.47 6.68
CA PRO A 302 25.21 -31.25 7.02
C PRO A 302 26.51 -30.60 6.52
N ASP A 303 27.62 -30.86 7.19
CA ASP A 303 28.97 -30.47 6.74
C ASP A 303 29.15 -28.95 6.48
N GLY A 304 28.33 -28.11 7.13
CA GLY A 304 28.43 -26.65 7.07
C GLY A 304 27.83 -26.01 5.82
N MET A 305 27.15 -26.79 4.96
CA MET A 305 26.40 -26.22 3.84
C MET A 305 25.23 -25.38 4.37
N ILE A 306 24.82 -24.37 3.61
CA ILE A 306 23.56 -23.66 3.81
C ILE A 306 22.50 -24.38 2.98
N ALA A 307 21.60 -25.08 3.68
CA ALA A 307 20.45 -25.74 3.05
C ALA A 307 19.41 -24.71 2.56
N HIS A 308 19.29 -23.59 3.27
CA HIS A 308 18.45 -22.45 2.89
C HIS A 308 18.91 -21.19 3.61
N ALA A 309 18.98 -20.07 2.90
CA ALA A 309 19.16 -18.76 3.48
C ALA A 309 18.29 -17.73 2.76
N GLU A 310 18.04 -16.63 3.46
CA GLU A 310 17.32 -15.50 2.93
C GLU A 310 18.08 -14.22 3.18
N ILE A 311 18.24 -13.44 2.12
CA ILE A 311 18.79 -12.10 2.21
C ILE A 311 17.78 -11.08 1.71
N GLU A 312 17.89 -9.88 2.26
CA GLU A 312 17.12 -8.71 1.85
C GLU A 312 18.05 -7.71 1.16
N ILE A 313 17.72 -7.33 -0.06
CA ILE A 313 18.42 -6.28 -0.82
C ILE A 313 17.36 -5.26 -1.24
N ASN A 314 17.56 -3.98 -0.88
CA ASN A 314 16.63 -2.89 -1.18
C ASN A 314 15.17 -3.14 -0.77
N GLY A 315 14.93 -3.99 0.23
CA GLY A 315 13.61 -4.35 0.75
C GLY A 315 12.95 -5.54 0.05
N SER A 316 13.57 -6.10 -0.98
CA SER A 316 13.13 -7.34 -1.64
C SER A 316 13.92 -8.54 -1.13
N VAL A 317 13.25 -9.68 -1.06
CA VAL A 317 13.81 -10.93 -0.52
C VAL A 317 14.34 -11.79 -1.66
N MET A 318 15.51 -12.38 -1.46
CA MET A 318 16.07 -13.42 -2.31
C MET A 318 16.48 -14.63 -1.46
N MET A 319 16.20 -15.82 -1.97
CA MET A 319 16.57 -17.09 -1.34
C MET A 319 17.88 -17.61 -1.95
N LEU A 320 18.70 -18.27 -1.13
CA LEU A 320 19.94 -18.87 -1.56
C LEU A 320 20.16 -20.21 -0.87
N ALA A 321 20.77 -21.15 -1.58
CA ALA A 321 21.19 -22.43 -1.00
C ALA A 321 22.43 -22.96 -1.72
N ASP A 322 23.25 -23.70 -0.99
CA ASP A 322 24.26 -24.56 -1.59
C ASP A 322 23.60 -25.66 -2.44
N PRO A 323 24.25 -26.12 -3.52
CA PRO A 323 23.71 -27.19 -4.34
C PRO A 323 23.58 -28.48 -3.52
N PHE A 324 22.41 -29.11 -3.58
CA PHE A 324 22.20 -30.45 -3.04
C PHE A 324 21.56 -31.38 -4.09
N PRO A 325 21.81 -32.71 -4.02
CA PRO A 325 21.50 -33.64 -5.10
C PRO A 325 20.04 -33.64 -5.56
N GLN A 326 19.10 -33.36 -4.65
CA GLN A 326 17.67 -33.38 -4.91
C GLN A 326 17.14 -32.07 -5.56
N SER A 327 17.94 -31.00 -5.58
CA SER A 327 17.55 -29.73 -6.22
C SER A 327 17.76 -29.76 -7.73
N THR A 328 16.77 -29.28 -8.48
CA THR A 328 16.86 -29.02 -9.93
C THR A 328 17.43 -27.64 -10.25
N CYS A 329 17.45 -26.72 -9.28
CA CYS A 329 18.16 -25.45 -9.42
C CYS A 329 19.65 -25.69 -9.17
N ARG A 330 20.49 -25.33 -10.16
CA ARG A 330 21.93 -25.60 -10.17
C ARG A 330 22.75 -24.31 -10.32
N PRO A 331 23.98 -24.26 -9.76
CA PRO A 331 24.83 -23.08 -9.89
C PRO A 331 25.25 -22.82 -11.34
N PRO A 332 25.41 -21.55 -11.76
CA PRO A 332 25.78 -21.20 -13.14
C PRO A 332 27.08 -21.84 -13.62
N LYS A 333 28.07 -22.02 -12.72
CA LYS A 333 29.35 -22.65 -13.05
C LYS A 333 29.19 -24.11 -13.48
N GLU A 334 28.26 -24.86 -12.89
CA GLU A 334 27.94 -26.23 -13.30
C GLU A 334 27.29 -26.26 -14.69
N LEU A 335 26.47 -25.25 -15.00
CA LEU A 335 25.71 -25.16 -16.25
C LEU A 335 26.48 -24.53 -17.41
N GLY A 336 27.65 -23.92 -17.15
CA GLY A 336 28.41 -23.15 -18.13
C GLY A 336 27.83 -21.75 -18.43
N GLY A 337 26.95 -21.25 -17.56
CA GLY A 337 26.29 -19.96 -17.69
C GLY A 337 24.98 -19.90 -16.92
N THR A 338 24.30 -18.75 -16.95
CA THR A 338 22.96 -18.56 -16.39
C THR A 338 21.96 -18.16 -17.47
N SER A 339 20.73 -18.67 -17.37
CA SER A 339 19.59 -18.22 -18.17
C SER A 339 18.78 -17.11 -17.50
N VAL A 340 19.13 -16.77 -16.26
CA VAL A 340 18.42 -15.78 -15.44
C VAL A 340 19.38 -14.64 -15.12
N GLY A 341 18.96 -13.41 -15.46
CA GLY A 341 19.54 -12.17 -14.96
C GLY A 341 18.72 -11.63 -13.80
N VAL A 342 19.38 -11.21 -12.73
CA VAL A 342 18.73 -10.56 -11.59
C VAL A 342 18.77 -9.04 -11.80
N PHE A 343 17.61 -8.46 -12.10
CA PHE A 343 17.49 -7.03 -12.37
C PHE A 343 17.14 -6.24 -11.11
N MET A 344 17.81 -5.11 -10.87
CA MET A 344 17.41 -4.15 -9.84
C MET A 344 17.64 -2.69 -10.24
N TYR A 345 16.74 -1.82 -9.75
CA TYR A 345 16.94 -0.38 -9.77
C TYR A 345 17.65 0.10 -8.50
N VAL A 346 18.56 1.05 -8.66
CA VAL A 346 19.32 1.71 -7.59
C VAL A 346 19.36 3.23 -7.79
N GLU A 347 19.63 3.97 -6.72
CA GLU A 347 19.72 5.44 -6.78
C GLU A 347 20.94 5.91 -7.60
N ASP A 348 22.05 5.17 -7.55
CA ASP A 348 23.30 5.48 -8.26
C ASP A 348 23.95 4.18 -8.76
N VAL A 349 23.76 3.89 -10.05
CA VAL A 349 24.26 2.68 -10.70
C VAL A 349 25.79 2.65 -10.79
N ASP A 350 26.45 3.78 -11.03
CA ASP A 350 27.91 3.83 -11.11
C ASP A 350 28.53 3.45 -9.75
N ALA A 351 28.01 4.03 -8.66
CA ALA A 351 28.48 3.73 -7.32
C ALA A 351 28.25 2.27 -6.94
N VAL A 352 27.07 1.72 -7.23
CA VAL A 352 26.74 0.33 -6.88
C VAL A 352 27.54 -0.66 -7.72
N VAL A 353 27.71 -0.42 -9.02
CA VAL A 353 28.54 -1.28 -9.87
C VAL A 353 29.99 -1.26 -9.41
N GLN A 354 30.53 -0.08 -9.10
CA GLN A 354 31.90 0.02 -8.58
C GLN A 354 32.04 -0.70 -7.23
N GLN A 355 31.09 -0.54 -6.31
CA GLN A 355 31.08 -1.23 -5.02
C GLN A 355 31.04 -2.76 -5.19
N ALA A 356 30.26 -3.26 -6.14
CA ALA A 356 30.20 -4.69 -6.42
C ALA A 356 31.50 -5.22 -7.04
N VAL A 357 32.14 -4.44 -7.93
CA VAL A 357 33.47 -4.76 -8.48
C VAL A 357 34.51 -4.80 -7.37
N ASP A 358 34.52 -3.82 -6.46
CA ASP A 358 35.41 -3.79 -5.30
C ASP A 358 35.20 -4.99 -4.37
N ALA A 359 33.96 -5.52 -4.33
CA ALA A 359 33.61 -6.74 -3.59
C ALA A 359 33.97 -8.05 -4.34
N GLY A 360 34.33 -7.97 -5.62
CA GLY A 360 34.79 -9.10 -6.44
C GLY A 360 33.96 -9.43 -7.68
N ALA A 361 32.96 -8.61 -8.03
CA ALA A 361 32.19 -8.81 -9.26
C ALA A 361 33.01 -8.49 -10.53
N THR A 362 32.63 -9.10 -11.64
CA THR A 362 33.21 -8.81 -12.96
C THR A 362 32.21 -8.04 -13.81
N VAL A 363 32.63 -6.91 -14.40
CA VAL A 363 31.78 -6.17 -15.34
C VAL A 363 31.62 -6.98 -16.63
N THR A 364 30.38 -7.34 -16.97
CA THR A 364 30.02 -8.03 -18.22
C THR A 364 29.46 -7.06 -19.26
N MET A 365 28.92 -5.92 -18.81
CA MET A 365 28.58 -4.78 -19.66
C MET A 365 28.86 -3.48 -18.87
N PRO A 366 29.75 -2.60 -19.38
CA PRO A 366 30.02 -1.31 -18.73
C PRO A 366 28.75 -0.48 -18.54
N VAL A 367 28.74 0.35 -17.50
CA VAL A 367 27.64 1.28 -17.26
C VAL A 367 27.62 2.34 -18.35
N ASP A 368 26.50 2.46 -19.05
CA ASP A 368 26.29 3.49 -20.06
C ASP A 368 24.83 3.96 -20.09
N ASP A 369 24.57 5.06 -20.78
CA ASP A 369 23.24 5.60 -20.96
C ASP A 369 22.51 4.87 -22.09
N MET A 370 21.36 4.28 -21.78
CA MET A 370 20.62 3.44 -22.70
C MET A 370 19.55 4.22 -23.44
N PHE A 371 19.25 3.78 -24.66
CA PHE A 371 18.25 4.42 -25.52
C PHE A 371 16.83 4.45 -24.91
N TRP A 372 16.57 3.62 -23.89
CA TRP A 372 15.31 3.56 -23.15
C TRP A 372 15.26 4.41 -21.88
N GLY A 373 16.25 5.29 -21.64
CA GLY A 373 16.21 6.29 -20.57
C GLY A 373 16.74 5.82 -19.21
N ASP A 374 17.42 4.67 -19.18
CA ASP A 374 18.14 4.21 -18.00
C ASP A 374 19.64 4.36 -18.20
N ARG A 375 20.34 4.72 -17.13
CA ARG A 375 21.77 4.44 -17.00
C ARG A 375 21.92 3.02 -16.46
N TYR A 376 22.62 2.15 -17.19
CA TYR A 376 22.52 0.71 -17.02
C TYR A 376 23.86 0.01 -17.21
N GLY A 377 24.13 -1.02 -16.40
CA GLY A 377 25.26 -1.92 -16.60
C GLY A 377 24.95 -3.34 -16.16
N LYS A 378 25.84 -4.26 -16.53
CA LYS A 378 25.78 -5.67 -16.11
C LYS A 378 27.07 -6.11 -15.42
N ILE A 379 26.90 -6.93 -14.40
CA ILE A 379 28.01 -7.59 -13.71
C ILE A 379 27.70 -9.07 -13.48
N ALA A 380 28.72 -9.91 -13.56
CA ALA A 380 28.68 -11.27 -13.03
C ALA A 380 29.23 -11.27 -11.61
N ASP A 381 28.51 -11.88 -10.67
CA ASP A 381 29.04 -12.12 -9.33
C ASP A 381 30.09 -13.25 -9.33
N PRO A 382 30.88 -13.43 -8.25
CA PRO A 382 31.91 -14.48 -8.19
C PRO A 382 31.41 -15.92 -8.39
N PHE A 383 30.10 -16.13 -8.32
CA PHE A 383 29.42 -17.41 -8.40
C PHE A 383 28.81 -17.66 -9.79
N GLY A 384 28.89 -16.66 -10.67
CA GLY A 384 28.47 -16.75 -12.08
C GLY A 384 27.02 -16.33 -12.32
N HIS A 385 26.32 -15.76 -11.33
CA HIS A 385 25.01 -15.17 -11.58
C HIS A 385 25.17 -13.78 -12.19
N GLU A 386 24.31 -13.45 -13.15
CA GLU A 386 24.30 -12.17 -13.84
C GLU A 386 23.35 -11.19 -13.15
N TRP A 387 23.85 -9.99 -12.92
CA TRP A 387 23.12 -8.87 -12.32
C TRP A 387 23.00 -7.74 -13.32
N GLU A 388 21.78 -7.23 -13.46
CA GLU A 388 21.44 -6.10 -14.30
C GLU A 388 21.04 -4.93 -13.40
N ILE A 389 21.81 -3.84 -13.44
CA ILE A 389 21.68 -2.77 -12.46
C ILE A 389 21.44 -1.47 -13.21
N ALA A 390 20.41 -0.75 -12.79
CA ALA A 390 19.97 0.46 -13.47
C ALA A 390 19.67 1.62 -12.51
N THR A 391 19.91 2.83 -12.99
CA THR A 391 19.29 4.06 -12.46
C THR A 391 18.47 4.66 -13.58
N HIS A 392 17.18 4.89 -13.33
CA HIS A 392 16.33 5.58 -14.28
C HIS A 392 16.72 7.06 -14.34
N THR A 393 17.09 7.56 -15.52
CA THR A 393 17.62 8.92 -15.69
C THR A 393 16.73 9.83 -16.53
N GLU A 394 15.94 9.28 -17.45
CA GLU A 394 15.11 10.06 -18.38
C GLU A 394 13.76 9.38 -18.64
N ASP A 395 12.67 10.12 -18.41
CA ASP A 395 11.32 9.70 -18.82
C ASP A 395 11.14 9.91 -20.34
N LEU A 396 10.88 8.82 -21.06
CA LEU A 396 10.70 8.82 -22.52
C LEU A 396 9.31 8.32 -22.92
N THR A 397 8.79 8.85 -24.01
CA THR A 397 7.61 8.30 -24.68
C THR A 397 7.95 7.01 -25.42
N PRO A 398 6.98 6.08 -25.62
CA PRO A 398 7.21 4.87 -26.41
C PRO A 398 7.76 5.16 -27.82
N GLU A 399 7.29 6.24 -28.44
CA GLU A 399 7.76 6.67 -29.76
C GLU A 399 9.23 7.11 -29.75
N GLU A 400 9.66 7.86 -28.73
CA GLU A 400 11.07 8.24 -28.55
C GLU A 400 11.96 7.01 -28.30
N ILE A 401 11.49 6.03 -27.51
CA ILE A 401 12.22 4.78 -27.28
C ILE A 401 12.35 3.98 -28.58
N GLU A 402 11.30 3.90 -29.40
CA GLU A 402 11.33 3.20 -30.69
C GLU A 402 12.27 3.88 -31.69
N GLU A 403 12.27 5.20 -31.75
CA GLU A 403 13.18 5.98 -32.59
C GLU A 403 14.64 5.78 -32.17
N ARG A 404 14.97 6.05 -30.91
CA ARG A 404 16.33 5.87 -30.38
C ARG A 404 16.79 4.41 -30.47
N GLY A 405 15.88 3.46 -30.26
CA GLY A 405 16.15 2.03 -30.39
C GLY A 405 16.52 1.61 -31.82
N ARG A 406 15.84 2.16 -32.84
CA ARG A 406 16.22 1.92 -34.24
C ARG A 406 17.62 2.46 -34.57
N GLU A 407 17.96 3.64 -34.06
CA GLU A 407 19.29 4.23 -34.24
C GLU A 407 20.38 3.40 -33.56
N ALA A 408 20.15 2.99 -32.30
CA ALA A 408 21.07 2.14 -31.56
C ALA A 408 21.31 0.79 -32.26
N MET A 409 20.25 0.13 -32.74
CA MET A 409 20.36 -1.15 -33.45
C MET A 409 21.03 -1.03 -34.82
N ALA A 410 20.85 0.10 -35.53
CA ALA A 410 21.54 0.36 -36.78
C ALA A 410 23.06 0.53 -36.61
N GLY A 411 23.52 0.95 -35.42
CA GLY A 411 24.94 1.07 -35.08
C GLY A 411 25.62 -0.22 -34.64
N MET A 412 24.86 -1.30 -34.40
CA MET A 412 25.39 -2.62 -33.97
C MET A 412 25.66 -3.59 -35.15
N GLY A 413 25.34 -3.18 -36.38
CA GLY A 413 25.41 -4.00 -37.60
C GLY A 413 26.69 -3.91 -38.40
#